data_AF-A0A415M9X0-F1
#
_entry.id   AF-A0A415M9X0-F1
#
_cell.length_a   1.000
_cell.length_b   1.000
_cell.length_c   1.000
_cell.angle_alpha   90.00
_cell.angle_beta   90.00
_cell.angle_gamma   90.00
#
_symmetry.space_group_name_H-M   'P 1'
#
loop_
_entity.id
_entity.type
_entity.pdbx_description
1 polymer ?
#
loop_
_entity_poly.entity_id
_entity_poly.type
_entity_poly.pdbx_seq_one_letter_code
_entity_poly.pdbx_strand_id
1 'polypeptide(L)' 'MIYDIVISDQAEIDLRGIFEYIAFELQTPENASGQLDRLEACILSCSIYSG' A
#
# COMPACT_ATOMS: atom_id res chain seq x y z
N MET A 1 18.24 5.53 -11.62
CA MET A 1 18.92 5.09 -10.39
C MET A 1 17.89 4.33 -9.59
N ILE A 2 18.21 3.13 -9.10
CA ILE A 2 17.27 2.31 -8.32
C ILE A 2 17.56 2.56 -6.84
N TYR A 3 16.54 2.88 -6.05
CA TYR A 3 16.64 3.07 -4.60
C TYR A 3 16.00 1.91 -3.87
N ASP A 4 16.56 1.59 -2.70
CA ASP A 4 15.92 0.68 -1.77
C ASP A 4 14.70 1.36 -1.14
N ILE A 5 13.59 0.64 -1.12
CA ILE A 5 12.38 1.05 -0.40
C ILE A 5 12.45 0.45 0.99
N VAL A 6 12.32 1.30 2.00
CA VAL A 6 12.18 0.88 3.41
C VAL A 6 10.79 1.30 3.87
N ILE A 7 9.99 0.32 4.27
CA ILE A 7 8.68 0.56 4.88
C ILE A 7 8.89 0.77 6.38
N SER A 8 8.34 1.85 6.92
CA SER A 8 8.36 2.10 8.35
C SER A 8 7.23 1.34 9.06
N ASP A 9 7.40 1.07 10.36
CA ASP A 9 6.38 0.43 11.19
C ASP A 9 5.03 1.18 11.09
N GLN A 10 5.06 2.51 11.03
CA GLN A 10 3.83 3.31 10.89
C GLN A 10 3.17 3.09 9.53
N ALA A 11 3.94 3.06 8.44
CA ALA A 11 3.40 2.82 7.11
C ALA A 11 2.78 1.42 6.99
N GLU A 12 3.36 0.41 7.64
CA GLU A 12 2.76 -0.92 7.72
C GLU A 12 1.43 -0.90 8.48
N ILE A 13 1.37 -0.21 9.62
CA ILE A 13 0.13 -0.02 10.39
C ILE A 13 -0.94 0.70 9.55
N ASP A 14 -0.56 1.75 8.83
CA ASP A 14 -1.47 2.53 8.00
C ASP A 14 -2.04 1.68 6.85
N LEU A 15 -1.20 0.90 6.17
CA LEU A 15 -1.61 -0.03 5.10
C LEU A 15 -2.57 -1.10 5.62
N ARG A 16 -2.28 -1.67 6.79
CA ARG A 16 -3.18 -2.64 7.45
C ARG A 16 -4.50 -1.98 7.83
N GLY A 17 -4.48 -0.78 8.40
CA GLY A 17 -5.69 -0.05 8.78
C GLY A 17 -6.61 0.24 7.58
N ILE A 18 -6.03 0.61 6.44
CA ILE A 18 -6.78 0.79 5.17
C ILE A 18 -7.41 -0.53 4.74
N PHE A 19 -6.66 -1.63 4.74
CA PHE A 19 -7.18 -2.94 4.37
C PHE A 19 -8.33 -3.36 5.29
N GLU A 20 -8.14 -3.28 6.61
CA GLU A 20 -9.13 -3.69 7.60
C GLU A 20 -10.42 -2.88 7.49
N TYR A 21 -10.30 -1.56 7.31
CA TYR A 21 -11.46 -0.70 7.09
C TYR A 21 -12.27 -1.13 5.86
N ILE A 22 -11.61 -1.38 4.72
CA ILE A 22 -12.33 -1.72 3.48
C ILE A 22 -12.88 -3.16 3.54
N ALA A 23 -12.10 -4.11 4.05
CA ALA A 23 -12.46 -5.52 4.07
C ALA A 23 -13.50 -5.85 5.15
N PHE A 24 -13.39 -5.25 6.34
CA PHE A 24 -14.23 -5.60 7.50
C PHE A 24 -15.31 -4.57 7.79
N GLU A 25 -15.00 -3.27 7.81
CA GLU A 25 -16.00 -2.23 8.10
C GLU A 25 -16.93 -2.01 6.90
N LEU A 26 -16.37 -1.93 5.69
CA LEU A 26 -17.14 -1.76 4.45
C LEU A 26 -17.57 -3.08 3.81
N GLN A 27 -17.06 -4.21 4.30
CA GLN A 27 -17.38 -5.56 3.80
C GLN A 27 -17.12 -5.76 2.30
N THR A 28 -16.06 -5.13 1.77
CA THR A 28 -15.68 -5.19 0.35
C THR A 28 -14.24 -5.71 0.18
N PRO A 29 -13.96 -6.99 0.49
CA PRO A 29 -12.60 -7.53 0.50
C PRO A 29 -11.91 -7.49 -0.87
N GLU A 30 -12.65 -7.62 -1.97
CA GLU A 30 -12.11 -7.50 -3.33
C GLU A 30 -11.62 -6.07 -3.60
N ASN A 31 -12.35 -5.07 -3.10
CA ASN A 31 -11.94 -3.67 -3.18
C ASN A 31 -10.71 -3.41 -2.30
N ALA A 32 -10.62 -4.03 -1.12
CA ALA A 32 -9.45 -3.90 -0.25
C ALA A 32 -8.19 -4.44 -0.95
N SER A 33 -8.28 -5.62 -1.55
CA SER A 33 -7.19 -6.21 -2.35
C SER A 33 -6.78 -5.30 -3.50
N GLY A 34 -7.73 -4.85 -4.33
CA GLY A 34 -7.42 -3.99 -5.47
C GLY A 34 -6.85 -2.62 -5.08
N GLN A 35 -7.17 -2.11 -3.88
CA GLN A 35 -6.56 -0.89 -3.38
C GLN A 35 -5.14 -1.12 -2.87
N LEU A 36 -4.86 -2.25 -2.21
CA LEU A 36 -3.49 -2.60 -1.82
C LEU A 36 -2.58 -2.79 -3.03
N ASP A 37 -3.04 -3.48 -4.08
CA ASP A 37 -2.26 -3.69 -5.31
C ASP A 37 -1.82 -2.35 -5.93
N ARG A 38 -2.72 -1.36 -5.93
CA ARG A 38 -2.44 -0.01 -6.45
C ARG A 38 -1.44 0.74 -5.57
N LEU A 39 -1.57 0.63 -4.25
CA LEU A 39 -0.65 1.25 -3.31
C LEU A 39 0.75 0.64 -3.44
N GLU A 40 0.86 -0.67 -3.55
CA GLU A 40 2.14 -1.37 -3.78
C GLU A 40 2.79 -0.90 -5.08
N ALA A 41 2.04 -0.85 -6.19
CA ALA A 41 2.56 -0.37 -7.47
C ALA A 41 3.04 1.08 -7.39
N CYS A 42 2.31 1.97 -6.70
CA CYS A 42 2.72 3.35 -6.48
C CYS A 42 4.00 3.44 -5.64
N ILE A 43 4.10 2.69 -4.54
CA ILE A 43 5.29 2.65 -3.67
C ILE A 43 6.50 2.15 -4.47
N LEU A 44 6.34 1.05 -5.20
CA LEU A 44 7.40 0.50 -6.07
C LEU A 44 7.86 1.50 -7.13
N SER A 45 6.95 2.31 -7.69
CA SER A 45 7.31 3.33 -8.68
C SER A 45 8.30 4.39 -8.13
N CYS A 46 8.27 4.67 -6.82
CA CYS A 46 9.21 5.59 -6.17
C CYS A 46 10.66 5.07 -6.20
N SER A 47 10.88 3.75 -6.29
CA SER A 47 12.25 3.20 -6.44
C SER A 47 12.87 3.50 -7.80
N ILE A 48 12.06 3.81 -8.81
CA ILE A 48 12.48 3.98 -10.21
C ILE A 48 12.50 5.47 -10.60
N TYR A 49 11.60 6.28 -10.03
CA TYR A 49 11.51 7.72 -10.28
C TYR A 49 12.21 8.55 -9.19
N SER A 50 13.48 8.90 -9.44
CA SER A 50 14.09 10.09 -8.87
C SER A 50 14.56 11.01 -10.00
N GLY A 51 13.75 11.99 -10.35
CA GLY A 51 14.06 13.03 -11.34
C GLY A 51 13.41 14.33 -10.90
#